data_AF-A0A9P6UCU5-F1
#
_entry.id   AF-A0A9P6UCU5-F1
#
_cell.length_a   1.000
_cell.length_b   1.000
_cell.length_c   1.000
_cell.angle_alpha   90.00
_cell.angle_beta   90.00
_cell.angle_gamma   90.00
#
_symmetry.space_group_name_H-M   'P 1'
#
loop_
_entity.id
_entity.type
_entity.pdbx_description
1 polymer ?
#
loop_
_entity_poly.entity_id
_entity_poly.type
_entity_poly.pdbx_seq_one_letter_code
_entity_poly.pdbx_strand_id
1 'polypeptide(L)'
;NDDNPPIIIFHTKRSAECYVYGGLSTVRSGDIEDFKPFLSLTDTWYFVDSSPYPILDGAKTVISASPNILFSEAHQYKDIGKMVAWRYYMAPWSLEELTMCRTNVSSFQVVPLEAVEELYLKIGGVPRYVLERSKQELLLAPDDLDSAKAMTCGHLEQALERVRDPATLMQFFSQGNDPRDFSSRLIHRWPMDGHRTFRLEWASAYVAEKVATLLTQDTCTQMLKRLIADPSGSYSGIMFEAYVLRAFREGGHTFEIRDLETGQSDRLHIPRKPQTEHFSMIS
;
A
#
# COMPACT_ATOMS: atom_id res chain seq x y z
N ASN A 1 6.02 -35.57 12.11
CA ASN A 1 4.68 -36.00 12.56
C ASN A 1 3.64 -35.22 11.79
N ASP A 2 3.27 -35.74 10.61
CA ASP A 2 2.17 -35.21 9.78
C ASP A 2 0.79 -35.77 10.21
N ASP A 3 0.75 -36.60 11.26
CA ASP A 3 -0.44 -37.37 11.63
C ASP A 3 -1.50 -36.59 12.41
N ASN A 4 -1.28 -35.31 12.72
CA ASN A 4 -2.30 -34.48 13.37
C ASN A 4 -2.17 -33.01 12.94
N PRO A 5 -2.90 -32.57 11.89
CA PRO A 5 -2.83 -31.19 11.45
C PRO A 5 -3.33 -30.26 12.57
N PRO A 6 -2.79 -29.03 12.66
CA PRO A 6 -3.14 -28.12 13.75
C PRO A 6 -4.63 -27.78 13.73
N ILE A 7 -5.19 -27.55 14.91
CA ILE A 7 -6.55 -27.00 15.01
C ILE A 7 -6.50 -25.54 14.58
N ILE A 8 -7.39 -25.14 13.68
CA ILE A 8 -7.49 -23.76 13.21
C ILE A 8 -8.87 -23.23 13.59
N ILE A 9 -8.92 -22.15 14.35
CA ILE A 9 -10.14 -21.45 14.75
C ILE A 9 -10.19 -20.13 14.00
N PHE A 10 -11.29 -19.89 13.28
CA PHE A 10 -11.53 -18.67 12.52
C PHE A 10 -12.72 -17.92 13.13
N HIS A 11 -12.44 -16.77 13.76
CA HIS A 11 -13.42 -15.90 14.40
C HIS A 11 -13.64 -14.67 13.53
N THR A 12 -14.83 -14.58 12.93
CA THR A 12 -15.15 -13.54 11.95
C THR A 12 -15.74 -12.30 12.61
N LYS A 13 -15.59 -11.14 11.97
CA LYS A 13 -16.32 -9.92 12.38
C LYS A 13 -17.83 -10.02 12.13
N ARG A 14 -18.21 -10.79 11.11
CA ARG A 14 -19.53 -10.75 10.48
C ARG A 14 -20.56 -11.63 11.17
N SER A 15 -20.11 -12.55 12.02
CA SER A 15 -20.96 -13.49 12.76
C SER A 15 -20.40 -13.68 14.16
N ALA A 16 -21.28 -13.92 15.13
CA ALA A 16 -20.88 -14.44 16.44
C ALA A 16 -20.31 -15.87 16.33
N GLU A 17 -20.68 -16.57 15.26
CA GLU A 17 -20.24 -17.93 14.95
C GLU A 17 -18.77 -17.94 14.49
N CYS A 18 -18.01 -18.83 15.12
CA CYS A 18 -16.64 -19.21 14.80
C CYS A 18 -16.63 -20.52 14.03
N TYR A 19 -15.61 -20.71 13.18
CA TYR A 19 -15.37 -21.95 12.45
C TYR A 19 -14.12 -22.63 12.96
N VAL A 20 -14.19 -23.92 13.26
CA VAL A 20 -13.06 -24.72 13.74
C VAL A 20 -12.77 -25.83 12.76
N TYR A 21 -11.55 -25.82 12.24
CA TYR A 21 -11.00 -26.83 11.36
C TYR A 21 -10.10 -27.74 12.20
N GLY A 22 -10.49 -29.01 12.33
CA GLY A 22 -9.71 -30.06 12.96
C GLY A 22 -9.19 -31.00 11.90
N GLY A 23 -7.89 -30.95 11.62
CA GLY A 23 -7.32 -31.77 10.55
C GLY A 23 -7.76 -31.32 9.14
N LEU A 24 -7.75 -32.26 8.19
CA LEU A 24 -8.13 -32.01 6.80
C LEU A 24 -9.62 -32.22 6.49
N SER A 25 -10.39 -32.76 7.44
CA SER A 25 -11.74 -33.28 7.15
C SER A 25 -12.84 -32.83 8.11
N THR A 26 -12.49 -32.22 9.25
CA THR A 26 -13.49 -31.80 10.24
C THR A 26 -13.65 -30.29 10.24
N VAL A 27 -14.86 -29.82 9.99
CA VAL A 27 -15.27 -28.43 10.18
C VAL A 27 -16.43 -28.40 11.17
N ARG A 28 -16.34 -27.57 12.21
CA ARG A 28 -17.39 -27.31 13.18
C ARG A 28 -17.66 -25.83 13.27
N SER A 29 -18.88 -25.45 13.64
CA SER A 29 -19.25 -24.07 13.90
C SER A 29 -19.99 -23.93 15.22
N GLY A 30 -19.90 -22.76 15.84
CA GLY A 30 -20.40 -22.48 17.19
C GLY A 30 -19.88 -21.15 17.70
N ASP A 31 -20.26 -20.75 18.91
CA ASP A 31 -19.77 -19.51 19.52
C ASP A 31 -18.33 -19.70 20.02
N ILE A 32 -17.59 -18.60 20.20
CA ILE A 32 -16.19 -18.69 20.66
C ILE A 32 -16.05 -19.41 22.01
N GLU A 33 -17.06 -19.35 22.88
CA GLU A 33 -17.06 -20.05 24.16
C GLU A 33 -17.11 -21.59 23.99
N ASP A 34 -17.76 -22.10 22.93
CA ASP A 34 -17.79 -23.54 22.62
C ASP A 34 -16.39 -24.09 22.31
N PHE A 35 -15.51 -23.23 21.81
CA PHE A 35 -14.17 -23.58 21.36
C PHE A 35 -13.05 -23.13 22.29
N LYS A 36 -13.39 -22.49 23.41
CA LYS A 36 -12.46 -22.01 24.42
C LYS A 36 -11.46 -23.08 24.92
N PRO A 37 -11.83 -24.36 25.12
CA PRO A 37 -10.86 -25.38 25.49
C PRO A 37 -9.69 -25.52 24.51
N PHE A 38 -9.93 -25.31 23.21
CA PHE A 38 -8.90 -25.40 22.18
C PHE A 38 -7.95 -24.20 22.16
N LEU A 39 -8.38 -23.04 22.67
CA LEU A 39 -7.55 -21.84 22.74
C LEU A 39 -6.44 -21.96 23.78
N SER A 40 -6.56 -22.88 24.74
CA SER A 40 -5.49 -23.17 25.71
C SER A 40 -4.33 -24.00 25.10
N LEU A 41 -4.55 -24.61 23.93
CA LEU A 41 -3.56 -25.49 23.29
C LEU A 41 -2.58 -24.67 22.44
N THR A 42 -1.28 -24.85 22.67
CA THR A 42 -0.21 -24.10 21.98
C THR A 42 -0.06 -24.43 20.49
N ASP A 43 -0.62 -25.55 20.06
CA ASP A 43 -0.61 -25.97 18.65
C ASP A 43 -1.86 -25.52 17.87
N THR A 44 -2.83 -24.91 18.56
CA THR A 44 -3.98 -24.26 17.92
C THR A 44 -3.56 -22.93 17.30
N TRP A 45 -4.05 -22.68 16.09
CA TRP A 45 -4.00 -21.37 15.45
C TRP A 45 -5.35 -20.68 15.59
N TYR A 46 -5.34 -19.44 16.09
CA TYR A 46 -6.53 -18.64 16.28
C TYR A 46 -6.48 -17.41 15.38
N PHE A 47 -7.24 -17.43 14.29
CA PHE A 47 -7.37 -16.33 13.35
C PHE A 47 -8.59 -15.48 13.71
N VAL A 48 -8.36 -14.20 13.96
CA VAL A 48 -9.40 -13.25 14.35
C VAL A 48 -9.50 -12.17 13.29
N ASP A 49 -10.63 -12.11 12.58
CA ASP A 49 -10.95 -11.00 11.69
C ASP A 49 -11.75 -9.95 12.48
N SER A 50 -11.06 -8.92 12.97
CA SER A 50 -11.65 -7.69 13.52
C SER A 50 -12.69 -7.89 14.63
N SER A 51 -12.71 -9.04 15.31
CA SER A 51 -13.65 -9.32 16.41
C SER A 51 -13.26 -8.50 17.66
N PRO A 52 -14.20 -7.80 18.30
CA PRO A 52 -13.88 -6.78 19.31
C PRO A 52 -13.23 -7.32 20.60
N TYR A 53 -13.40 -8.61 20.90
CA TYR A 53 -12.89 -9.22 22.12
C TYR A 53 -12.29 -10.60 21.83
N PRO A 54 -11.07 -10.68 21.26
CA PRO A 54 -10.40 -11.96 21.07
C PRO A 54 -10.02 -12.56 22.43
N ILE A 55 -10.25 -13.87 22.59
CA ILE A 55 -9.77 -14.61 23.77
C ILE A 55 -8.31 -14.97 23.52
N LEU A 56 -7.40 -14.32 24.27
CA LEU A 56 -5.96 -14.58 24.19
C LEU A 56 -5.55 -15.56 25.29
N ASP A 57 -5.09 -16.74 24.90
CA ASP A 57 -4.61 -17.80 25.80
C ASP A 57 -3.39 -18.50 25.14
N GLY A 58 -3.18 -19.80 25.35
CA GLY A 58 -2.05 -20.56 24.81
C GLY A 58 -1.93 -20.62 23.28
N ALA A 59 -3.02 -20.43 22.54
CA ALA A 59 -3.06 -20.54 21.08
C ALA A 59 -2.29 -19.43 20.34
N LYS A 60 -1.69 -19.80 19.20
CA LYS A 60 -1.02 -18.87 18.29
C LYS A 60 -2.06 -17.97 17.62
N THR A 61 -2.18 -16.74 18.09
CA THR A 61 -3.24 -15.83 17.69
C THR A 61 -2.78 -14.85 16.61
N VAL A 62 -3.47 -14.84 15.47
CA VAL A 62 -3.27 -13.89 14.36
C VAL A 62 -4.50 -13.02 14.23
N ILE A 63 -4.33 -11.72 14.38
CA ILE A 63 -5.43 -10.75 14.36
C ILE A 63 -5.30 -9.89 13.10
N SER A 64 -6.33 -9.92 12.27
CA SER A 64 -6.50 -9.00 11.16
C SER A 64 -7.54 -7.95 11.55
N ALA A 65 -7.11 -6.70 11.71
CA ALA A 65 -8.03 -5.62 12.04
C ALA A 65 -7.63 -4.31 11.35
N SER A 66 -8.63 -3.51 10.98
CA SER A 66 -8.37 -2.18 10.42
C SER A 66 -7.73 -1.25 11.47
N PRO A 67 -6.93 -0.27 11.07
CA PRO A 67 -6.37 0.74 11.99
C PRO A 67 -7.44 1.43 12.85
N ASN A 68 -8.64 1.67 12.30
CA ASN A 68 -9.73 2.26 13.08
C ASN A 68 -10.15 1.41 14.26
N ILE A 69 -10.12 0.10 14.12
CA ILE A 69 -10.52 -0.84 15.16
C ILE A 69 -9.37 -0.99 16.17
N LEU A 70 -8.15 -1.19 15.66
CA LEU A 70 -6.92 -1.31 16.48
C LEU A 70 -6.67 -0.07 17.35
N PHE A 71 -6.92 1.12 16.80
CA PHE A 71 -6.70 2.41 17.48
C PHE A 71 -8.00 3.07 17.96
N SER A 72 -9.11 2.33 18.00
CA SER A 72 -10.38 2.88 18.49
C SER A 72 -10.30 3.24 19.97
N GLU A 73 -11.02 4.28 20.37
CA GLU A 73 -11.24 4.62 21.79
C GLU A 73 -12.09 3.57 22.52
N ALA A 74 -12.66 2.60 21.81
CA ALA A 74 -13.30 1.44 22.41
C ALA A 74 -12.27 0.50 23.08
N HIS A 75 -10.96 0.74 22.91
CA HIS A 75 -9.87 0.06 23.60
C HIS A 75 -9.80 -1.47 23.39
N GLN A 76 -10.54 -2.00 22.42
CA GLN A 76 -10.69 -3.43 22.13
C GLN A 76 -9.37 -4.19 21.96
N TYR A 77 -8.33 -3.49 21.50
CA TYR A 77 -6.99 -4.04 21.25
C TYR A 77 -5.89 -3.32 22.03
N LYS A 78 -6.24 -2.48 23.02
CA LYS A 78 -5.26 -1.67 23.76
C LYS A 78 -4.21 -2.54 24.44
N ASP A 79 -4.64 -3.66 25.01
CA ASP A 79 -3.74 -4.56 25.74
C ASP A 79 -2.85 -5.37 24.80
N ILE A 80 -3.36 -5.76 23.63
CA ILE A 80 -2.55 -6.36 22.56
C ILE A 80 -1.47 -5.37 22.10
N GLY A 81 -1.84 -4.09 21.91
CA GLY A 81 -0.90 -3.04 21.53
C GLY A 81 0.24 -2.83 22.53
N LYS A 82 0.03 -3.13 23.83
CA LYS A 82 1.07 -3.09 24.87
C LYS A 82 1.98 -4.33 24.85
N MET A 83 1.44 -5.47 24.43
CA MET A 83 2.17 -6.75 24.38
C MET A 83 3.02 -6.88 23.10
N VAL A 84 2.64 -6.21 22.02
CA VAL A 84 3.38 -6.23 20.75
C VAL A 84 4.57 -5.28 20.82
N ALA A 85 5.75 -5.82 21.15
CA ALA A 85 7.00 -5.08 21.24
C ALA A 85 7.55 -4.61 19.89
N TRP A 86 7.11 -5.22 18.78
CA TRP A 86 7.66 -4.99 17.45
C TRP A 86 6.56 -4.68 16.43
N ARG A 87 6.76 -3.62 15.66
CA ARG A 87 5.93 -3.29 14.49
C ARG A 87 6.72 -3.56 13.23
N TYR A 88 6.08 -4.20 12.27
CA TYR A 88 6.65 -4.48 10.97
C TYR A 88 5.79 -3.88 9.87
N TYR A 89 6.44 -3.35 8.84
CA TYR A 89 5.81 -2.83 7.64
C TYR A 89 5.91 -3.89 6.53
N MET A 90 4.82 -4.07 5.80
CA MET A 90 4.77 -4.94 4.63
C MET A 90 4.86 -4.07 3.38
N ALA A 91 5.66 -4.52 2.42
CA ALA A 91 5.71 -3.89 1.11
C ALA A 91 4.36 -4.08 0.39
N PRO A 92 3.99 -3.16 -0.53
CA PRO A 92 3.01 -3.47 -1.57
C PRO A 92 3.42 -4.75 -2.31
N TRP A 93 2.45 -5.46 -2.87
CA TRP A 93 2.70 -6.69 -3.60
C TRP A 93 3.32 -6.39 -4.96
N SER A 94 4.25 -7.24 -5.37
CA SER A 94 4.73 -7.28 -6.74
C SER A 94 3.62 -7.71 -7.70
N LEU A 95 3.82 -7.45 -9.00
CA LEU A 95 2.92 -7.93 -10.05
C LEU A 95 2.82 -9.47 -10.03
N GLU A 96 3.90 -10.17 -9.71
CA GLU A 96 3.92 -11.63 -9.57
C GLU A 96 3.01 -12.10 -8.42
N GLU A 97 3.13 -11.49 -7.24
CA GLU A 97 2.26 -11.80 -6.08
C GLU A 97 0.78 -11.54 -6.38
N LEU A 98 0.47 -10.42 -7.05
CA LEU A 98 -0.90 -10.10 -7.48
C LEU A 98 -1.44 -11.12 -8.49
N THR A 99 -0.60 -11.53 -9.44
CA THR A 99 -0.95 -12.52 -10.47
C THR A 99 -1.17 -13.90 -9.85
N MET A 100 -0.30 -14.29 -8.91
CA MET A 100 -0.41 -15.53 -8.16
C MET A 100 -1.72 -15.57 -7.36
N CYS A 101 -2.04 -14.48 -6.66
CA CYS A 101 -3.29 -14.37 -5.91
C CYS A 101 -4.52 -14.42 -6.83
N ARG A 102 -4.52 -13.65 -7.92
CA ARG A 102 -5.59 -13.66 -8.92
C ARG A 102 -5.84 -15.06 -9.50
N THR A 103 -4.78 -15.83 -9.68
CA THR A 103 -4.84 -17.19 -10.24
C THR A 103 -5.38 -18.20 -9.22
N ASN A 104 -4.88 -18.16 -7.99
CA ASN A 104 -5.18 -19.18 -6.98
C ASN A 104 -6.44 -18.91 -6.15
N VAL A 105 -6.89 -17.65 -6.07
CA VAL A 105 -8.11 -17.28 -5.35
C VAL A 105 -9.26 -17.17 -6.34
N SER A 106 -10.16 -18.16 -6.34
CA SER A 106 -11.29 -18.27 -7.27
C SER A 106 -12.10 -16.98 -7.40
N SER A 107 -12.30 -16.25 -6.30
CA SER A 107 -13.07 -15.02 -6.29
C SER A 107 -12.42 -13.84 -7.02
N PHE A 108 -11.11 -13.90 -7.30
CA PHE A 108 -10.36 -12.90 -8.05
C PHE A 108 -10.13 -13.28 -9.52
N GLN A 109 -10.46 -14.51 -9.92
CA GLN A 109 -10.31 -14.95 -11.32
C GLN A 109 -11.20 -14.18 -12.29
N VAL A 110 -12.28 -13.56 -11.80
CA VAL A 110 -13.14 -12.65 -12.56
C VAL A 110 -12.40 -11.41 -13.07
N VAL A 111 -11.31 -11.02 -12.40
CA VAL A 111 -10.46 -9.91 -12.85
C VAL A 111 -9.51 -10.43 -13.93
N PRO A 112 -9.58 -9.92 -15.18
CA PRO A 112 -8.66 -10.32 -16.24
C PRO A 112 -7.22 -9.96 -15.91
N LEU A 113 -6.25 -10.75 -16.41
CA LEU A 113 -4.83 -10.49 -16.16
C LEU A 113 -4.39 -9.12 -16.70
N GLU A 114 -4.84 -8.75 -17.89
CA GLU A 114 -4.61 -7.42 -18.50
C GLU A 114 -5.02 -6.28 -17.56
N ALA A 115 -6.16 -6.44 -16.86
CA ALA A 115 -6.62 -5.44 -15.90
C ALA A 115 -5.69 -5.34 -14.69
N VAL A 116 -5.19 -6.48 -14.19
CA VAL A 116 -4.21 -6.52 -13.09
C VAL A 116 -2.93 -5.79 -13.48
N GLU A 117 -2.41 -6.06 -14.68
CA GLU A 117 -1.18 -5.43 -15.20
C GLU A 117 -1.34 -3.92 -15.38
N GLU A 118 -2.41 -3.47 -16.05
CA GLU A 118 -2.68 -2.04 -16.26
C GLU A 118 -2.88 -1.29 -14.95
N LEU A 119 -3.64 -1.88 -14.02
CA LEU A 119 -3.90 -1.27 -12.71
C LEU A 119 -2.61 -1.23 -11.90
N TYR A 120 -1.83 -2.30 -11.86
CA TYR A 120 -0.54 -2.30 -11.18
C TYR A 120 0.37 -1.15 -11.68
N LEU A 121 0.43 -0.92 -12.98
CA LEU A 121 1.20 0.19 -13.56
C LEU A 121 0.69 1.57 -13.15
N LYS A 122 -0.61 1.72 -12.90
CA LYS A 122 -1.23 3.01 -12.54
C LYS A 122 -1.27 3.28 -11.04
N ILE A 123 -1.67 2.30 -10.25
CA ILE A 123 -1.99 2.43 -8.81
C ILE A 123 -1.05 1.62 -7.91
N GLY A 124 -0.11 0.86 -8.48
CA GLY A 124 0.88 0.09 -7.75
C GLY A 124 0.38 -1.22 -7.15
N GLY A 125 1.14 -1.73 -6.18
CA GLY A 125 1.03 -3.09 -5.66
C GLY A 125 -0.04 -3.38 -4.61
N VAL A 126 -1.01 -2.49 -4.37
CA VAL A 126 -1.95 -2.67 -3.23
C VAL A 126 -3.13 -3.57 -3.66
N PRO A 127 -3.27 -4.81 -3.12
CA PRO A 127 -4.25 -5.79 -3.63
C PRO A 127 -5.70 -5.34 -3.53
N ARG A 128 -6.03 -4.51 -2.53
CA ARG A 128 -7.37 -3.92 -2.41
C ARG A 128 -7.79 -3.16 -3.67
N TYR A 129 -6.87 -2.39 -4.24
CA TYR A 129 -7.19 -1.54 -5.38
C TYR A 129 -7.05 -2.28 -6.71
N VAL A 130 -6.09 -3.21 -6.82
CA VAL A 130 -5.87 -3.97 -8.05
C VAL A 130 -6.84 -5.15 -8.20
N LEU A 131 -7.18 -5.85 -7.11
CA LEU A 131 -8.00 -7.08 -7.17
C LEU A 131 -9.39 -6.86 -6.59
N GLU A 132 -9.49 -6.45 -5.32
CA GLU A 132 -10.79 -6.42 -4.61
C GLU A 132 -11.77 -5.41 -5.22
N ARG A 133 -11.30 -4.19 -5.49
CA ARG A 133 -12.11 -3.14 -6.11
C ARG A 133 -12.48 -3.48 -7.54
N SER A 134 -11.51 -3.90 -8.35
CA SER A 134 -11.78 -4.25 -9.75
C SER A 134 -12.75 -5.40 -9.89
N LYS A 135 -12.66 -6.40 -9.00
CA LYS A 135 -13.69 -7.43 -8.86
C LYS A 135 -15.06 -6.82 -8.58
N GLN A 136 -15.18 -5.91 -7.62
CA GLN A 136 -16.47 -5.28 -7.28
C GLN A 136 -17.06 -4.54 -8.49
N GLU A 137 -16.25 -3.76 -9.20
CA GLU A 137 -16.70 -3.03 -10.39
C GLU A 137 -17.11 -3.98 -11.53
N LEU A 138 -16.32 -5.04 -11.78
CA LEU A 138 -16.65 -6.05 -12.80
C LEU A 138 -17.90 -6.87 -12.45
N LEU A 139 -18.21 -7.07 -11.17
CA LEU A 139 -19.45 -7.71 -10.77
C LEU A 139 -20.68 -6.83 -11.05
N LEU A 140 -20.51 -5.50 -11.11
CA LEU A 140 -21.58 -4.55 -11.46
C LEU A 140 -21.73 -4.39 -12.97
N ALA A 141 -20.62 -4.43 -13.71
CA ALA A 141 -20.61 -4.31 -15.18
C ALA A 141 -19.64 -5.34 -15.81
N PRO A 142 -20.06 -6.61 -15.96
CA PRO A 142 -19.19 -7.69 -16.41
C PRO A 142 -18.64 -7.52 -17.84
N ASP A 143 -19.40 -6.86 -18.71
CA ASP A 143 -19.07 -6.69 -20.13
C ASP A 143 -18.32 -5.38 -20.43
N ASP A 144 -18.02 -4.57 -19.41
CA ASP A 144 -17.39 -3.25 -19.57
C ASP A 144 -16.12 -3.13 -18.73
N LEU A 145 -15.07 -3.82 -19.20
CA LEU A 145 -13.77 -3.84 -18.56
C LEU A 145 -13.15 -2.44 -18.45
N ASP A 146 -13.30 -1.61 -19.49
CA ASP A 146 -12.72 -0.27 -19.51
C ASP A 146 -13.37 0.65 -18.48
N SER A 147 -14.70 0.60 -18.35
CA SER A 147 -15.41 1.31 -17.29
C SER A 147 -15.03 0.80 -15.91
N ALA A 148 -14.93 -0.52 -15.71
CA ALA A 148 -14.51 -1.09 -14.43
C ALA A 148 -13.08 -0.65 -14.04
N LYS A 149 -12.15 -0.62 -15.01
CA LYS A 149 -10.79 -0.08 -14.82
C LYS A 149 -10.83 1.40 -14.46
N ALA A 150 -11.64 2.21 -15.15
CA ALA A 150 -11.79 3.64 -14.90
C ALA A 150 -12.38 3.92 -13.51
N MET A 151 -13.41 3.19 -13.10
CA MET A 151 -14.04 3.30 -11.78
C MET A 151 -13.07 2.92 -10.66
N THR A 152 -12.29 1.84 -10.86
CA THR A 152 -11.20 1.46 -9.94
C THR A 152 -10.20 2.60 -9.78
N CYS A 153 -9.80 3.23 -10.89
CA CYS A 153 -8.89 4.38 -10.90
C CYS A 153 -9.52 5.66 -10.36
N GLY A 154 -10.84 5.77 -10.25
CA GLY A 154 -11.53 6.97 -9.78
C GLY A 154 -11.08 7.40 -8.37
N HIS A 155 -10.67 6.46 -7.54
CA HIS A 155 -10.11 6.75 -6.21
C HIS A 155 -8.73 7.42 -6.26
N LEU A 156 -7.91 7.08 -7.26
CA LEU A 156 -6.64 7.73 -7.54
C LEU A 156 -6.89 9.16 -8.03
N GLU A 157 -7.79 9.32 -9.01
CA GLU A 157 -8.14 10.64 -9.56
C GLU A 157 -8.70 11.58 -8.48
N GLN A 158 -9.58 11.09 -7.60
CA GLN A 158 -10.05 11.87 -6.43
C GLN A 158 -8.91 12.28 -5.50
N ALA A 159 -7.92 11.41 -5.29
CA ALA A 159 -6.77 11.74 -4.45
C ALA A 159 -5.90 12.81 -5.13
N LEU A 160 -5.65 12.70 -6.44
CA LEU A 160 -4.94 13.71 -7.24
C LEU A 160 -5.67 15.06 -7.24
N GLU A 161 -6.99 15.06 -7.40
CA GLU A 161 -7.82 16.26 -7.33
C GLU A 161 -7.79 16.90 -5.95
N ARG A 162 -7.69 16.11 -4.88
CA ARG A 162 -7.58 16.64 -3.52
C ARG A 162 -6.19 17.20 -3.24
N VAL A 163 -5.16 16.68 -3.90
CA VAL A 163 -3.81 17.21 -3.80
C VAL A 163 -3.78 18.64 -4.32
N ARG A 164 -4.28 18.93 -5.55
CA ARG A 164 -4.41 20.23 -6.27
C ARG A 164 -3.27 21.27 -6.09
N ASP A 165 -2.93 21.58 -4.85
CA ASP A 165 -1.66 22.18 -4.41
C ASP A 165 -0.74 21.13 -3.72
N PRO A 166 0.36 20.71 -4.37
CA PRO A 166 1.38 19.84 -3.77
C PRO A 166 1.98 20.33 -2.44
N ALA A 167 1.84 21.62 -2.07
CA ALA A 167 2.20 22.07 -0.73
C ALA A 167 1.34 21.42 0.38
N THR A 168 0.12 21.00 0.05
CA THR A 168 -0.78 20.24 0.93
C THR A 168 -0.21 18.86 1.24
N LEU A 169 0.39 18.17 0.25
CA LEU A 169 1.07 16.89 0.47
C LEU A 169 2.21 17.04 1.49
N MET A 170 3.07 18.05 1.32
CA MET A 170 4.15 18.31 2.28
C MET A 170 3.62 18.61 3.69
N GLN A 171 2.49 19.30 3.81
CA GLN A 171 1.88 19.59 5.09
C GLN A 171 1.31 18.33 5.77
N PHE A 172 0.73 17.41 5.01
CA PHE A 172 0.27 16.14 5.57
C PHE A 172 1.42 15.30 6.13
N PHE A 173 2.54 15.22 5.38
CA PHE A 173 3.69 14.46 5.84
C PHE A 173 4.38 15.08 7.05
N SER A 174 4.51 16.41 7.10
CA SER A 174 5.14 17.09 8.22
C SER A 174 4.35 16.98 9.52
N GLN A 175 3.02 16.87 9.45
CA GLN A 175 2.16 16.74 10.63
C GLN A 175 2.06 15.30 11.15
N GLY A 176 2.62 14.30 10.46
CA GLY A 176 2.41 12.88 10.79
C GLY A 176 0.94 12.42 10.66
N ASN A 177 0.07 13.32 10.21
CA ASN A 177 -1.33 13.07 9.92
C ASN A 177 -1.38 12.48 8.51
N ASP A 178 -1.01 11.22 8.39
CA ASP A 178 -1.09 10.51 7.12
C ASP A 178 -2.55 10.16 6.83
N PRO A 179 -3.27 10.95 6.00
CA PRO A 179 -4.66 10.67 5.70
C PRO A 179 -4.62 9.36 4.92
N ARG A 180 -5.40 8.36 5.36
CA ARG A 180 -5.52 7.08 4.66
C ARG A 180 -5.78 7.24 3.16
N ASP A 181 -6.40 8.36 2.79
CA ASP A 181 -6.72 8.75 1.43
C ASP A 181 -5.49 9.00 0.54
N PHE A 182 -4.31 9.30 1.08
CA PHE A 182 -3.08 9.49 0.29
C PHE A 182 -2.09 8.31 0.43
N SER A 183 -1.85 7.81 1.65
CA SER A 183 -0.91 6.69 1.96
C SER A 183 -1.17 5.34 1.32
N SER A 184 -2.35 5.18 0.73
CA SER A 184 -2.76 3.93 0.11
C SER A 184 -3.08 4.10 -1.36
N ARG A 185 -3.04 5.33 -1.88
CA ARG A 185 -3.47 5.66 -3.24
C ARG A 185 -2.41 6.40 -4.04
N LEU A 186 -1.67 7.31 -3.40
CA LEU A 186 -0.65 8.12 -4.07
C LEU A 186 0.77 7.69 -3.68
N ILE A 187 0.96 7.31 -2.42
CA ILE A 187 2.28 7.04 -1.85
C ILE A 187 2.18 5.78 -1.03
N HIS A 188 3.15 4.89 -1.15
CA HIS A 188 3.24 3.64 -0.40
C HIS A 188 4.36 3.69 0.63
N ARG A 189 4.18 2.92 1.71
CA ARG A 189 5.23 2.69 2.71
C ARG A 189 6.00 1.44 2.31
N TRP A 190 7.25 1.62 1.93
CA TRP A 190 8.15 0.53 1.60
C TRP A 190 9.03 0.20 2.80
N PRO A 191 9.01 -1.03 3.32
CA PRO A 191 9.85 -1.40 4.44
C PRO A 191 11.34 -1.23 4.11
N MET A 192 12.10 -0.71 5.07
CA MET A 192 13.56 -0.75 5.03
C MET A 192 14.06 -2.08 5.64
N ASP A 193 15.37 -2.27 5.64
CA ASP A 193 16.01 -3.45 6.23
C ASP A 193 15.46 -3.77 7.63
N GLY A 194 15.09 -5.04 7.83
CA GLY A 194 14.49 -5.51 9.07
C GLY A 194 13.02 -5.12 9.28
N HIS A 195 12.37 -4.47 8.30
CA HIS A 195 10.93 -4.20 8.24
C HIS A 195 10.35 -3.33 9.37
N ARG A 196 11.17 -2.81 10.29
CA ARG A 196 10.70 -2.03 11.47
C ARG A 196 10.45 -0.57 11.16
N THR A 197 10.98 -0.10 10.05
CA THR A 197 10.87 1.26 9.56
C THR A 197 10.52 1.21 8.08
N PHE A 198 10.14 2.34 7.51
CA PHE A 198 9.77 2.44 6.10
C PHE A 198 10.31 3.71 5.48
N ARG A 199 10.43 3.70 4.17
CA ARG A 199 10.52 4.89 3.32
C ARG A 199 9.21 5.10 2.58
N LEU A 200 8.95 6.33 2.17
CA LEU A 200 7.82 6.65 1.31
C LEU A 200 8.27 6.55 -0.15
N GLU A 201 7.43 5.98 -0.99
CA GLU A 201 7.60 5.98 -2.46
C GLU A 201 6.28 6.30 -3.14
N TRP A 202 6.32 6.86 -4.34
CA TRP A 202 5.11 6.99 -5.15
C TRP A 202 4.47 5.62 -5.40
N ALA A 203 3.15 5.58 -5.47
CA ALA A 203 2.41 4.34 -5.70
C ALA A 203 2.81 3.69 -7.04
N SER A 204 3.11 4.53 -8.03
CA SER A 204 3.63 4.13 -9.34
C SER A 204 4.33 5.31 -10.02
N ALA A 205 5.06 5.04 -11.10
CA ALA A 205 5.60 6.08 -11.97
C ALA A 205 4.49 6.97 -12.56
N TYR A 206 3.34 6.38 -12.90
CA TYR A 206 2.17 7.14 -13.37
C TYR A 206 1.70 8.18 -12.35
N VAL A 207 1.65 7.81 -11.06
CA VAL A 207 1.29 8.76 -10.00
C VAL A 207 2.34 9.86 -9.86
N ALA A 208 3.63 9.49 -9.84
CA ALA A 208 4.72 10.46 -9.74
C ALA A 208 4.64 11.52 -10.86
N GLU A 209 4.40 11.07 -12.09
CA GLU A 209 4.21 11.94 -13.24
C GLU A 209 2.98 12.84 -13.10
N LYS A 210 1.83 12.29 -12.69
CA LYS A 210 0.62 13.09 -12.48
C LYS A 210 0.84 14.18 -11.44
N VAL A 211 1.46 13.87 -10.31
CA VAL A 211 1.79 14.86 -9.28
C VAL A 211 2.77 15.90 -9.81
N ALA A 212 3.79 15.49 -10.59
CA ALA A 212 4.74 16.43 -11.21
C ALA A 212 4.05 17.43 -12.15
N THR A 213 3.00 17.02 -12.87
CA THR A 213 2.22 17.94 -13.73
C THR A 213 1.42 18.98 -12.94
N LEU A 214 1.08 18.70 -11.68
CA LEU A 214 0.35 19.63 -10.80
C LEU A 214 1.25 20.71 -10.18
N LEU A 215 2.56 20.51 -10.15
CA LEU A 215 3.50 21.46 -9.55
C LEU A 215 3.60 22.75 -10.38
N THR A 216 3.04 23.87 -9.92
CA THR A 216 3.29 25.17 -10.58
C THR A 216 4.70 25.70 -10.29
N GLN A 217 5.16 26.72 -11.02
CA GLN A 217 6.46 27.34 -10.75
C GLN A 217 6.55 27.97 -9.34
N ASP A 218 5.45 28.54 -8.86
CA ASP A 218 5.35 29.07 -7.50
C ASP A 218 5.40 27.95 -6.46
N THR A 219 4.67 26.85 -6.69
CA THR A 219 4.70 25.66 -5.81
C THR A 219 6.10 25.04 -5.78
N CYS A 220 6.80 24.96 -6.92
CA CYS A 220 8.17 24.46 -6.99
C CYS A 220 9.11 25.30 -6.12
N THR A 221 9.00 26.62 -6.20
CA THR A 221 9.84 27.53 -5.40
C THR A 221 9.61 27.33 -3.90
N GLN A 222 8.35 27.21 -3.48
CA GLN A 222 8.02 26.96 -2.08
C GLN A 222 8.49 25.58 -1.60
N MET A 223 8.29 24.55 -2.43
CA MET A 223 8.74 23.19 -2.15
C MET A 223 10.26 23.12 -2.01
N LEU A 224 11.03 23.69 -2.94
CA LEU A 224 12.48 23.73 -2.84
C LEU A 224 12.95 24.43 -1.57
N LYS A 225 12.34 25.55 -1.18
CA LYS A 225 12.66 26.22 0.10
C LYS A 225 12.45 25.29 1.29
N ARG A 226 11.39 24.48 1.30
CA ARG A 226 11.13 23.51 2.38
C ARG A 226 12.10 22.33 2.34
N LEU A 227 12.41 21.80 1.16
CA LEU A 227 13.38 20.72 0.99
C LEU A 227 14.79 21.14 1.43
N ILE A 228 15.18 22.39 1.19
CA ILE A 228 16.45 22.94 1.68
C ILE A 228 16.43 23.10 3.20
N ALA A 229 15.29 23.51 3.78
CA ALA A 229 15.15 23.68 5.23
C ALA A 229 15.11 22.34 5.99
N ASP A 230 14.58 21.29 5.37
CA ASP A 230 14.50 19.94 5.93
C ASP A 230 14.86 18.87 4.87
N PRO A 231 16.16 18.71 4.55
CA PRO A 231 16.61 17.78 3.52
C PRO A 231 16.43 16.31 3.91
N SER A 232 16.35 16.02 5.22
CA SER A 232 16.19 14.66 5.77
C SER A 232 14.74 14.30 6.13
N GLY A 233 13.79 15.17 5.81
CA GLY A 233 12.37 14.91 6.04
C GLY A 233 11.91 13.63 5.34
N SER A 234 10.98 12.89 5.97
CA SER A 234 10.47 11.60 5.46
C SER A 234 9.82 11.70 4.07
N TYR A 235 9.39 12.89 3.67
CA TYR A 235 8.79 13.20 2.37
C TYR A 235 9.76 13.87 1.40
N SER A 236 10.97 14.22 1.83
CA SER A 236 11.87 15.06 1.05
C SER A 236 12.32 14.36 -0.24
N GLY A 237 12.59 13.06 -0.18
CA GLY A 237 12.94 12.25 -1.34
C GLY A 237 11.84 12.24 -2.42
N ILE A 238 10.62 11.87 -2.06
CA ILE A 238 9.50 11.76 -3.02
C ILE A 238 9.12 13.11 -3.64
N MET A 239 9.17 14.19 -2.86
CA MET A 239 8.85 15.53 -3.36
C MET A 239 9.97 16.08 -4.24
N PHE A 240 11.23 15.78 -3.91
CA PHE A 240 12.37 16.09 -4.77
C PHE A 240 12.30 15.32 -6.09
N GLU A 241 11.88 14.06 -6.08
CA GLU A 241 11.66 13.28 -7.30
C GLU A 241 10.61 13.95 -8.21
N ALA A 242 9.45 14.33 -7.66
CA ALA A 242 8.41 15.02 -8.43
C ALA A 242 8.90 16.36 -9.02
N TYR A 243 9.74 17.10 -8.28
CA TYR A 243 10.41 18.30 -8.79
C TYR A 243 11.28 18.00 -9.99
N VAL A 244 12.20 17.02 -9.88
CA VAL A 244 13.17 16.68 -10.92
C VAL A 244 12.45 16.17 -12.16
N LEU A 245 11.42 15.32 -12.00
CA LEU A 245 10.59 14.85 -13.11
C LEU A 245 9.96 16.01 -13.89
N ARG A 246 9.43 17.02 -13.19
CA ARG A 246 8.92 18.23 -13.84
C ARG A 246 10.04 18.98 -14.58
N ALA A 247 11.13 19.28 -13.88
CA ALA A 247 12.22 20.08 -14.41
C ALA A 247 12.85 19.43 -15.65
N PHE A 248 12.99 18.10 -15.67
CA PHE A 248 13.49 17.37 -16.82
C PHE A 248 12.52 17.41 -18.01
N ARG A 249 11.20 17.36 -17.78
CA ARG A 249 10.21 17.49 -18.86
C ARG A 249 10.12 18.89 -19.45
N GLU A 250 10.15 19.92 -18.61
CA GLU A 250 10.15 21.32 -19.07
C GLU A 250 11.45 21.63 -19.83
N GLY A 251 12.56 21.13 -19.30
CA GLY A 251 13.89 21.41 -19.80
C GLY A 251 14.26 22.89 -19.66
N GLY A 252 15.40 23.28 -20.22
CA GLY A 252 15.97 24.62 -20.03
C GLY A 252 16.58 24.84 -18.64
N HIS A 253 16.92 23.75 -17.95
CA HIS A 253 17.57 23.77 -16.64
C HIS A 253 19.03 23.34 -16.76
N THR A 254 19.87 23.89 -15.88
CA THR A 254 21.25 23.43 -15.70
C THR A 254 21.42 23.05 -14.25
N PHE A 255 21.84 21.81 -14.01
CA PHE A 255 22.10 21.27 -12.69
C PHE A 255 23.61 21.18 -12.47
N GLU A 256 24.07 21.55 -11.28
CA GLU A 256 25.40 21.17 -10.83
C GLU A 256 25.35 19.72 -10.39
N ILE A 257 26.20 18.90 -10.98
CA ILE A 257 26.33 17.47 -10.65
C ILE A 257 27.69 17.24 -10.03
N ARG A 258 27.80 16.26 -9.14
CA ARG A 258 29.04 15.84 -8.53
C ARG A 258 29.19 14.34 -8.67
N ASP A 259 30.35 13.91 -9.14
CA ASP A 259 30.77 12.52 -9.11
C ASP A 259 31.02 12.09 -7.65
N LEU A 260 30.34 11.03 -7.21
CA LEU A 260 30.42 10.56 -5.82
C LEU A 260 31.70 9.78 -5.51
N GLU A 261 32.41 9.26 -6.51
CA GLU A 261 33.70 8.57 -6.36
C GLU A 261 34.87 9.55 -6.40
N THR A 262 34.87 10.44 -7.39
CA THR A 262 36.00 11.36 -7.63
C THR A 262 35.83 12.72 -6.96
N GLY A 263 34.61 13.07 -6.56
CA GLY A 263 34.26 14.37 -6.00
C GLY A 263 34.27 15.52 -7.01
N GLN A 264 34.53 15.25 -8.29
CA GLN A 264 34.55 16.28 -9.34
C GLN A 264 33.14 16.83 -9.60
N SER A 265 33.06 18.14 -9.77
CA SER A 265 31.82 18.84 -10.12
C SER A 265 31.76 19.10 -11.63
N ASP A 266 30.58 18.93 -12.22
CA ASP A 266 30.28 19.26 -13.61
C ASP A 266 28.87 19.87 -13.72
N ARG A 267 28.42 20.19 -14.94
CA ARG A 267 27.13 20.79 -15.23
C ARG A 267 26.32 19.91 -16.18
N LEU A 268 25.17 19.46 -15.72
CA LEU A 268 24.18 18.76 -16.55
C LEU A 268 23.21 19.79 -17.15
N HIS A 269 23.28 20.00 -18.46
CA HIS A 269 22.32 20.84 -19.17
C HIS A 269 21.17 20.01 -19.74
N ILE A 270 19.93 20.35 -19.36
CA ILE A 270 18.73 19.79 -19.95
C ILE A 270 18.17 20.80 -20.96
N PRO A 271 18.16 20.50 -22.27
CA PRO A 271 17.64 21.42 -23.28
C PRO A 271 16.13 21.61 -23.11
N ARG A 272 15.59 22.75 -23.56
CA ARG A 272 14.13 22.97 -23.56
C ARG A 272 13.46 21.94 -24.47
N LYS A 273 12.36 21.33 -24.01
CA LYS A 273 11.65 20.27 -24.74
C LYS A 273 12.62 19.16 -25.21
N PRO A 274 13.25 18.44 -24.28
CA PRO A 274 14.17 17.37 -24.65
C PRO A 274 13.45 16.34 -25.52
N GLN A 275 14.13 15.86 -26.57
CA GLN A 275 13.59 14.78 -27.38
C GLN A 275 13.64 13.48 -26.57
N THR A 276 12.48 12.84 -26.40
CA THR A 276 12.38 11.49 -25.84
C THR A 276 12.48 10.48 -26.97
N GLU A 277 13.57 9.70 -26.97
CA GLU A 277 13.70 8.52 -27.81
C GLU A 277 13.34 7.29 -26.99
N HIS A 278 12.47 6.43 -27.52
CA HIS A 278 12.17 5.16 -26.88
C HIS A 278 13.34 4.21 -27.16
N PHE A 279 13.88 3.56 -26.12
CA PHE A 279 15.09 2.74 -26.25
C PHE A 279 14.95 1.61 -27.28
N SER A 280 13.73 1.13 -27.53
CA SER A 280 13.42 0.15 -28.59
C SER A 280 13.51 0.69 -30.02
N MET A 281 13.71 2.00 -30.19
CA MET A 281 13.87 2.68 -31.48
C MET A 281 15.31 3.15 -31.72
N ILE A 282 16.21 2.93 -30.76
CA ILE A 282 17.64 3.18 -30.89
C ILE A 282 18.25 1.90 -31.47
N SER A 283 18.73 1.98 -32.70
CA SER A 283 19.35 0.87 -33.45
C SER A 283 20.85 0.79 -33.21
#